data_AF-A0A6I5X603-F1
#
_entry.id   AF-A0A6I5X603-F1
#
_cell.length_a   1.000
_cell.length_b   1.000
_cell.length_c   1.000
_cell.angle_alpha   90.00
_cell.angle_beta   90.00
_cell.angle_gamma   90.00
#
_symmetry.space_group_name_H-M   'P 1'
#
loop_
_entity.id
_entity.type
_entity.pdbx_description
1 polymer ?
#
loop_
_entity_poly.entity_id
_entity_poly.type
_entity_poly.pdbx_seq_one_letter_code
_entity_poly.pdbx_strand_id
1 'polypeptide(L)'
;MTPARAEETLRQALATEQQTPVVLRAGDHSLTLEPATAGLTLDLTGAVGGLSGFSIRPADLWNHLTGGTDRPLPTSVDRARLEAALASAATSFDTPVVEGGVTFPGGTVSAVQPVTGSKLAVGATADAIAARWPASGPIQAKLDITAPAVSAQEVTRATTQFATPAMSGPVTVVVGAKSVRVPPAAFAPAITMRPDASGTLAPVVDDAKLVTIVRAAAAAAGIEATARDARITLSGTTPVVVPAVAGTTLDEKSVVAAFVPALTSPSRTAKVVTAVVQPKLTTAQAQKIKPKGVISTFTTQFPVSPPRTNNITIAARTLNGTYVAPDQQFSLNAVLGQRTAAKGYASAPVIVDGRLTKDFGGGVSQVSTTTFNAAFFAGVRIDHFLPHSFYISRYPEGREATLSWPDVDQKWTNDTGSGILIRSFVSGSSITVTFYGTKVWDISSVKGPRRNIVQPKTVVDPSAGCVPQSPSVGFDVSVTRVFAKGSKPVRTSTFTTHYLPEDSVTCTHAG
;
A
#
# COMPACT_ATOMS: atom_id res chain seq x y z
N MET A 1 -4.37 34.14 87.41
CA MET A 1 -3.43 33.51 86.46
C MET A 1 -3.15 34.51 85.33
N THR A 2 -1.90 34.68 84.89
CA THR A 2 -1.60 35.54 83.73
C THR A 2 -2.06 34.88 82.43
N PRO A 3 -2.38 35.63 81.36
CA PRO A 3 -2.77 35.06 80.06
C PRO A 3 -1.75 34.05 79.53
N ALA A 4 -0.45 34.37 79.60
CA ALA A 4 0.61 33.46 79.17
C ALA A 4 0.64 32.14 79.97
N ARG A 5 0.38 32.19 81.29
CA ARG A 5 0.32 30.96 82.10
C ARG A 5 -0.95 30.16 81.83
N ALA A 6 -2.06 30.84 81.53
CA ALA A 6 -3.32 30.21 81.15
C ALA A 6 -3.21 29.48 79.80
N GLU A 7 -2.58 30.11 78.81
CA GLU A 7 -2.29 29.51 77.50
C GLU A 7 -1.40 28.26 77.64
N GLU A 8 -0.35 28.33 78.47
CA GLU A 8 0.54 27.17 78.69
C GLU A 8 -0.18 26.02 79.40
N THR A 9 -1.02 26.32 80.40
CA THR A 9 -1.86 25.30 81.04
C THR A 9 -2.85 24.67 80.05
N LEU A 10 -3.46 25.48 79.19
CA LEU A 10 -4.40 25.00 78.16
C LEU A 10 -3.68 24.16 77.08
N ARG A 11 -2.46 24.56 76.69
CA ARG A 11 -1.60 23.81 75.76
C ARG A 11 -1.26 22.43 76.30
N GLN A 12 -0.93 22.31 77.59
CA GLN A 12 -0.63 21.03 78.22
C GLN A 12 -1.90 20.16 78.36
N ALA A 13 -3.02 20.77 78.73
CA ALA A 13 -4.29 20.07 78.88
C ALA A 13 -4.84 19.53 77.55
N LEU A 14 -4.66 20.28 76.45
CA LEU A 14 -5.17 19.94 75.11
C LEU A 14 -4.11 19.34 74.17
N ALA A 15 -2.95 18.95 74.70
CA ALA A 15 -1.85 18.38 73.91
C ALA A 15 -2.29 17.11 73.17
N THR A 16 -3.12 16.29 73.82
CA THR A 16 -3.65 15.04 73.25
C THR A 16 -4.57 15.34 72.07
N GLU A 17 -5.51 16.28 72.23
CA GLU A 17 -6.47 16.69 71.22
C GLU A 17 -5.78 17.34 70.02
N GLN A 18 -4.72 18.13 70.25
CA GLN A 18 -3.94 18.75 69.19
C GLN A 18 -3.05 17.76 68.41
N GLN A 19 -2.62 16.66 69.04
CA GLN A 19 -1.79 15.63 68.41
C GLN A 19 -2.61 14.47 67.82
N THR A 20 -3.89 14.34 68.17
CA THR A 20 -4.74 13.25 67.69
C THR A 20 -4.91 13.33 66.17
N PRO A 21 -4.47 12.30 65.41
CA PRO A 21 -4.55 12.33 63.96
C PRO A 21 -5.98 12.41 63.41
N VAL A 22 -6.17 13.17 62.33
CA VAL A 22 -7.44 13.21 61.61
C VAL A 22 -7.51 12.04 60.66
N VAL A 23 -8.45 11.12 60.91
CA VAL A 23 -8.68 9.96 60.04
C VAL A 23 -9.77 10.29 59.02
N LEU A 24 -9.40 10.31 57.75
CA LEU A 24 -10.31 10.42 56.62
C LEU A 24 -10.67 9.03 56.10
N ARG A 25 -11.95 8.81 55.77
CA ARG A 25 -12.43 7.56 55.16
C ARG A 25 -13.25 7.85 53.91
N ALA A 26 -13.07 7.01 52.90
CA ALA A 26 -13.98 6.89 51.75
C ALA A 26 -13.98 5.44 51.25
N GLY A 27 -15.10 4.74 51.44
CA GLY A 27 -15.16 3.29 51.18
C GLY A 27 -14.14 2.53 52.02
N ASP A 28 -13.34 1.71 51.36
CA ASP A 28 -12.26 0.91 51.98
C ASP A 28 -10.94 1.68 52.13
N HIS A 29 -10.86 2.89 51.58
CA HIS A 29 -9.66 3.73 51.68
C HIS A 29 -9.70 4.58 52.95
N SER A 30 -8.57 4.64 53.65
CA SER A 30 -8.38 5.52 54.79
C SER A 30 -7.06 6.28 54.69
N LEU A 31 -7.09 7.54 55.10
CA LEU A 31 -5.93 8.43 55.16
C LEU A 31 -5.85 9.01 56.56
N THR A 32 -4.65 9.08 57.10
CA THR A 32 -4.40 9.74 58.38
C THR A 32 -3.63 11.03 58.11
N LEU A 33 -4.15 12.15 58.57
CA LEU A 33 -3.51 13.46 58.51
C LEU A 33 -3.05 13.87 59.91
N GLU A 34 -1.79 14.26 60.03
CA GLU A 34 -1.29 14.86 61.26
C GLU A 34 -1.75 16.34 61.33
N PRO A 35 -2.45 16.76 62.41
CA PRO A 35 -3.05 18.10 62.48
C PRO A 35 -2.03 19.22 62.28
N ALA A 36 -0.86 19.10 62.91
CA ALA A 36 0.18 20.13 62.87
C ALA A 36 0.75 20.33 61.45
N THR A 37 0.95 19.26 60.68
CA THR A 37 1.48 19.34 59.31
C THR A 37 0.39 19.72 58.31
N ALA A 38 -0.87 19.36 58.59
CA ALA A 38 -2.04 19.73 57.80
C ALA A 38 -2.56 21.15 58.06
N GLY A 39 -1.90 21.94 58.91
CA GLY A 39 -2.29 23.33 59.19
C GLY A 39 -3.47 23.50 60.15
N LEU A 40 -3.78 22.47 60.95
CA LEU A 40 -4.83 22.50 61.97
C LEU A 40 -4.22 22.84 63.33
N THR A 41 -4.65 23.94 63.93
CA THR A 41 -4.11 24.44 65.21
C THR A 41 -5.20 24.96 66.13
N LEU A 42 -5.02 24.79 67.45
CA LEU A 42 -5.93 25.36 68.44
C LEU A 42 -5.61 26.85 68.60
N ASP A 43 -6.63 27.71 68.57
CA ASP A 43 -6.46 29.13 68.83
C ASP A 43 -6.46 29.39 70.35
N LEU A 44 -5.34 29.04 70.99
CA LEU A 44 -5.21 29.15 72.45
C LEU A 44 -5.27 30.62 72.93
N THR A 45 -4.78 31.55 72.12
CA THR A 45 -4.83 33.00 72.42
C THR A 45 -6.28 33.49 72.41
N GLY A 46 -7.06 33.12 71.39
CA GLY A 46 -8.49 33.40 71.33
C GLY A 46 -9.30 32.71 72.43
N ALA A 47 -8.91 31.48 72.81
CA ALA A 47 -9.57 30.70 73.86
C ALA A 47 -9.44 31.36 75.25
N VAL A 48 -8.29 31.96 75.54
CA VAL A 48 -7.97 32.60 76.83
C VAL A 48 -8.38 34.09 76.85
N GLY A 49 -8.63 34.67 75.68
CA GLY A 49 -9.00 36.08 75.48
C GLY A 49 -10.22 36.51 76.28
N GLY A 50 -10.03 37.52 77.15
CA GLY A 50 -11.09 38.08 77.99
C GLY A 50 -11.51 37.21 79.18
N LEU A 51 -10.92 36.03 79.37
CA LEU A 51 -11.17 35.15 80.51
C LEU A 51 -10.06 35.22 81.59
N SER A 52 -8.87 35.66 81.21
CA SER A 52 -7.71 35.82 82.09
C SER A 52 -7.22 37.27 82.11
N GLY A 53 -6.51 37.65 83.18
CA GLY A 53 -6.06 39.04 83.40
C GLY A 53 -6.80 39.75 84.53
N PHE A 54 -6.38 40.98 84.83
CA PHE A 54 -6.98 41.80 85.89
C PHE A 54 -8.32 42.39 85.42
N SER A 55 -9.41 42.10 86.14
CA SER A 55 -10.73 42.67 85.92
C SER A 55 -11.38 43.03 87.25
N ILE A 56 -12.10 44.16 87.26
CA ILE A 56 -12.89 44.63 88.41
C ILE A 56 -14.40 44.46 88.18
N ARG A 57 -14.82 43.81 87.08
CA ARG A 57 -16.24 43.53 86.82
C ARG A 57 -16.71 42.40 87.75
N PRO A 58 -17.80 42.58 88.54
CA PRO A 58 -18.25 41.59 89.53
C PRO A 58 -18.48 40.19 88.97
N ALA A 59 -18.99 40.08 87.74
CA ALA A 59 -19.22 38.79 87.07
C ALA A 59 -17.91 38.05 86.74
N ASP A 60 -16.85 38.77 86.35
CA ASP A 60 -15.55 38.17 86.05
C ASP A 60 -14.88 37.66 87.34
N LEU A 61 -14.99 38.41 88.44
CA LEU A 61 -14.48 38.03 89.76
C LEU A 61 -15.17 36.77 90.30
N TRP A 62 -16.49 36.65 90.09
CA TRP A 62 -17.24 35.44 90.44
C TRP A 62 -16.79 34.24 89.60
N ASN A 63 -16.69 34.40 88.27
CA ASN A 63 -16.21 33.35 87.36
C ASN A 63 -14.77 32.92 87.65
N HIS A 64 -13.92 33.82 88.14
CA HIS A 64 -12.55 33.48 88.58
C HIS A 64 -12.53 32.60 89.83
N LEU A 65 -13.57 32.65 90.68
CA LEU A 65 -13.69 31.86 91.90
C LEU A 65 -14.48 30.55 91.72
N THR A 66 -15.54 30.56 90.92
CA THR A 66 -16.47 29.42 90.78
C THR A 66 -16.25 28.57 89.54
N GLY A 67 -15.34 28.97 88.65
CA GLY A 67 -15.28 28.45 87.28
C GLY A 67 -16.26 29.23 86.39
N GLY A 68 -15.79 29.61 85.20
CA GLY A 68 -16.56 30.37 84.24
C GLY A 68 -17.57 29.53 83.44
N THR A 69 -18.09 30.10 82.36
CA THR A 69 -19.03 29.43 81.45
C THR A 69 -18.31 28.57 80.41
N ASP A 70 -18.92 27.44 80.04
CA ASP A 70 -18.46 26.65 78.90
C ASP A 70 -18.40 27.48 77.63
N ARG A 71 -17.30 27.35 76.89
CA ARG A 71 -17.07 28.02 75.61
C ARG A 71 -16.57 27.03 74.57
N PRO A 72 -16.97 27.19 73.30
CA PRO A 72 -16.38 26.39 72.22
C PRO A 72 -14.88 26.69 72.13
N LEU A 73 -14.08 25.65 71.93
CA LEU A 73 -12.64 25.75 71.73
C LEU A 73 -12.39 26.34 70.33
N PRO A 74 -11.88 27.59 70.21
CA PRO A 74 -11.62 28.17 68.90
C PRO A 74 -10.47 27.45 68.20
N THR A 75 -10.62 27.27 66.90
CA THR A 75 -9.65 26.59 66.03
C THR A 75 -9.18 27.53 64.92
N SER A 76 -7.95 27.32 64.49
CA SER A 76 -7.33 28.03 63.37
C SER A 76 -6.88 27.01 62.33
N VAL A 77 -7.39 27.17 61.10
CA VAL A 77 -7.13 26.27 59.98
C VAL A 77 -6.42 27.04 58.87
N ASP A 78 -5.17 26.67 58.60
CA ASP A 78 -4.45 27.12 57.40
C ASP A 78 -4.98 26.33 56.20
N ARG A 79 -5.88 26.98 55.45
CA ARG A 79 -6.58 26.37 54.33
C ARG A 79 -5.62 25.86 53.24
N ALA A 80 -4.60 26.65 52.92
CA ALA A 80 -3.67 26.31 51.85
C ALA A 80 -2.82 25.08 52.21
N ARG A 81 -2.37 24.98 53.46
CA ARG A 81 -1.65 23.79 53.95
C ARG A 81 -2.55 22.55 53.99
N LEU A 82 -3.79 22.70 54.44
CA LEU A 82 -4.74 21.58 54.49
C LEU A 82 -5.05 21.04 53.10
N GLU A 83 -5.33 21.92 52.13
CA GLU A 83 -5.58 21.52 50.75
C GLU A 83 -4.33 20.90 50.09
N ALA A 84 -3.13 21.42 50.37
CA ALA A 84 -1.88 20.83 49.88
C ALA A 84 -1.64 19.42 50.45
N ALA A 85 -1.88 19.22 51.74
CA ALA A 85 -1.79 17.91 52.39
C ALA A 85 -2.79 16.92 51.76
N LEU A 86 -4.05 17.35 51.58
CA LEU A 86 -5.08 16.54 50.93
C LEU A 86 -4.77 16.24 49.46
N ALA A 87 -4.26 17.20 48.70
CA ALA A 87 -3.89 17.02 47.29
C ALA A 87 -2.74 16.01 47.14
N SER A 88 -1.73 16.07 48.02
CA SER A 88 -0.63 15.11 48.02
C SER A 88 -1.08 13.68 48.31
N ALA A 89 -2.18 13.53 49.07
CA ALA A 89 -2.75 12.25 49.44
C ALA A 89 -3.96 11.84 48.57
N ALA A 90 -4.40 12.69 47.63
CA ALA A 90 -5.56 12.43 46.78
C ALA A 90 -5.36 11.18 45.90
N THR A 91 -4.12 10.88 45.51
CA THR A 91 -3.79 9.73 44.66
C THR A 91 -4.19 8.38 45.27
N SER A 92 -4.35 8.29 46.61
CA SER A 92 -4.82 7.05 47.25
C SER A 92 -6.34 6.87 47.21
N PHE A 93 -7.09 7.91 46.83
CA PHE A 93 -8.55 7.90 46.69
C PHE A 93 -9.00 8.00 45.23
N ASP A 94 -8.11 8.45 44.35
CA ASP A 94 -8.40 8.66 42.94
C ASP A 94 -8.45 7.31 42.19
N THR A 95 -9.60 6.98 41.63
CA THR A 95 -9.79 5.84 40.73
C THR A 95 -10.11 6.39 39.35
N PRO A 96 -9.34 6.05 38.29
CA PRO A 96 -9.64 6.52 36.95
C PRO A 96 -10.92 5.88 36.44
N VAL A 97 -11.73 6.65 35.71
CA VAL A 97 -12.90 6.12 35.00
C VAL A 97 -12.43 5.20 33.87
N VAL A 98 -13.04 4.01 33.77
CA VAL A 98 -12.81 3.07 32.67
C VAL A 98 -14.11 2.93 31.89
N GLU A 99 -14.05 3.19 30.59
CA GLU A 99 -15.21 3.06 29.72
C GLU A 99 -15.54 1.60 29.42
N GLY A 100 -16.84 1.31 29.38
CA GLY A 100 -17.36 0.01 28.97
C GLY A 100 -17.21 -0.16 27.46
N GLY A 101 -16.96 -1.39 27.01
CA GLY A 101 -16.77 -1.65 25.58
C GLY A 101 -16.91 -3.10 25.18
N VAL A 102 -17.09 -3.33 23.88
CA VAL A 102 -17.14 -4.67 23.29
C VAL A 102 -16.26 -4.69 22.05
N THR A 103 -15.36 -5.67 21.98
CA THR A 103 -14.41 -5.85 20.88
C THR A 103 -14.44 -7.29 20.36
N PHE A 104 -13.84 -7.51 19.19
CA PHE A 104 -13.90 -8.79 18.46
C PHE A 104 -12.52 -9.38 18.09
N PRO A 105 -11.56 -9.53 19.02
CA PRO A 105 -10.25 -10.06 18.69
C PRO A 105 -10.34 -11.47 18.09
N GLY A 106 -9.85 -11.63 16.85
CA GLY A 106 -9.92 -12.93 16.15
C GLY A 106 -11.34 -13.46 15.93
N GLY A 107 -12.37 -12.60 16.00
CA GLY A 107 -13.77 -13.02 15.87
C GLY A 107 -14.38 -13.64 17.13
N THR A 108 -13.77 -13.45 18.30
CA THR A 108 -14.38 -13.80 19.60
C THR A 108 -14.85 -12.54 20.32
N VAL A 109 -15.93 -12.65 21.11
CA VAL A 109 -16.46 -11.50 21.86
C VAL A 109 -15.59 -11.25 23.09
N SER A 110 -15.10 -10.01 23.23
CA SER A 110 -14.39 -9.54 24.43
C SER A 110 -15.06 -8.27 24.95
N ALA A 111 -15.67 -8.37 26.13
CA ALA A 111 -16.35 -7.28 26.80
C ALA A 111 -15.47 -6.70 27.93
N VAL A 112 -15.32 -5.38 27.94
CA VAL A 112 -14.66 -4.63 29.01
C VAL A 112 -15.75 -3.99 29.86
N GLN A 113 -15.78 -4.33 31.15
CA GLN A 113 -16.74 -3.75 32.09
C GLN A 113 -16.28 -2.36 32.51
N PRO A 114 -17.22 -1.39 32.60
CA PRO A 114 -16.88 -0.04 32.99
C PRO A 114 -16.58 0.06 34.48
N VAL A 115 -15.72 1.01 34.85
CA VAL A 115 -15.38 1.32 36.25
C VAL A 115 -15.69 2.79 36.50
N THR A 116 -16.48 3.06 37.53
CA THR A 116 -16.80 4.42 37.97
C THR A 116 -15.52 5.11 38.47
N GLY A 117 -15.25 6.31 37.94
CA GLY A 117 -14.14 7.12 38.41
C GLY A 117 -14.50 7.87 39.68
N SER A 118 -13.51 8.06 40.55
CA SER A 118 -13.63 8.90 41.73
C SER A 118 -12.41 9.79 41.84
N LYS A 119 -12.62 11.04 42.24
CA LYS A 119 -11.54 11.96 42.59
C LYS A 119 -11.79 12.58 43.95
N LEU A 120 -10.76 12.74 44.77
CA LEU A 120 -10.91 13.46 46.03
C LEU A 120 -11.32 14.92 45.76
N ALA A 121 -12.49 15.31 46.25
CA ALA A 121 -12.93 16.70 46.23
C ALA A 121 -12.20 17.45 47.35
N VAL A 122 -10.97 17.88 47.04
CA VAL A 122 -10.01 18.45 48.01
C VAL A 122 -10.64 19.59 48.81
N GLY A 123 -11.29 20.55 48.14
CA GLY A 123 -11.93 21.68 48.80
C GLY A 123 -13.07 21.27 49.74
N ALA A 124 -14.02 20.47 49.24
CA ALA A 124 -15.15 20.01 50.05
C ALA A 124 -14.73 19.10 51.22
N THR A 125 -13.63 18.36 51.05
CA THR A 125 -13.05 17.53 52.11
C THR A 125 -12.35 18.39 53.17
N ALA A 126 -11.60 19.40 52.75
CA ALA A 126 -10.99 20.36 53.66
C ALA A 126 -12.05 21.12 54.49
N ASP A 127 -13.20 21.47 53.91
CA ASP A 127 -14.33 22.08 54.63
C ASP A 127 -14.91 21.13 55.69
N ALA A 128 -15.07 19.85 55.33
CA ALA A 128 -15.55 18.83 56.26
C ALA A 128 -14.60 18.59 57.43
N ILE A 129 -13.29 18.73 57.20
CA ILE A 129 -12.26 18.65 58.26
C ILE A 129 -12.34 19.88 59.17
N ALA A 130 -12.34 21.08 58.58
CA ALA A 130 -12.38 22.33 59.34
C ALA A 130 -13.63 22.45 60.23
N ALA A 131 -14.77 21.94 59.79
CA ALA A 131 -16.02 21.99 60.53
C ALA A 131 -16.10 21.01 61.71
N ARG A 132 -15.33 19.92 61.68
CA ARG A 132 -15.39 18.86 62.71
C ARG A 132 -14.17 18.83 63.62
N TRP A 133 -13.02 19.33 63.18
CA TRP A 133 -11.83 19.39 64.01
C TRP A 133 -12.04 20.40 65.16
N PRO A 134 -11.72 20.07 66.43
CA PRO A 134 -10.86 18.99 66.91
C PRO A 134 -11.62 17.75 67.45
N ALA A 135 -12.88 17.54 67.06
CA ALA A 135 -13.65 16.40 67.53
C ALA A 135 -13.03 15.05 67.12
N SER A 136 -13.04 14.09 68.04
CA SER A 136 -12.53 12.75 67.82
C SER A 136 -13.47 11.92 66.94
N GLY A 137 -12.92 11.30 65.87
CA GLY A 137 -13.62 10.31 65.05
C GLY A 137 -13.36 10.46 63.55
N PRO A 138 -13.69 9.44 62.75
CA PRO A 138 -13.43 9.47 61.32
C PRO A 138 -14.29 10.52 60.60
N ILE A 139 -13.66 11.25 59.69
CA ILE A 139 -14.29 12.24 58.80
C ILE A 139 -14.47 11.58 57.42
N GLN A 140 -15.69 11.67 56.87
CA GLN A 140 -15.96 11.14 55.54
C GLN A 140 -15.41 12.09 54.48
N ALA A 141 -14.44 11.61 53.70
CA ALA A 141 -13.90 12.37 52.58
C ALA A 141 -14.97 12.53 51.50
N LYS A 142 -14.96 13.68 50.82
CA LYS A 142 -15.89 13.98 49.73
C LYS A 142 -15.22 13.61 48.42
N LEU A 143 -15.92 12.86 47.58
CA LEU A 143 -15.43 12.42 46.27
C LEU A 143 -16.30 13.02 45.17
N ASP A 144 -15.65 13.53 44.13
CA ASP A 144 -16.27 13.82 42.85
C ASP A 144 -16.35 12.52 42.05
N ILE A 145 -17.56 12.02 41.88
CA ILE A 145 -17.81 10.75 41.18
C ILE A 145 -18.10 11.02 39.71
N THR A 146 -17.34 10.37 38.83
CA THR A 146 -17.54 10.43 37.37
C THR A 146 -18.04 9.08 36.89
N ALA A 147 -19.29 9.04 36.44
CA ALA A 147 -19.86 7.85 35.83
C ALA A 147 -19.27 7.63 34.42
N PRO A 148 -19.01 6.38 34.02
CA PRO A 148 -18.58 6.04 32.68
C PRO A 148 -19.73 6.31 31.69
N ALA A 149 -19.41 6.75 30.48
CA ALA A 149 -20.41 7.00 29.45
C ALA A 149 -21.15 5.72 29.07
N VAL A 150 -20.43 4.60 28.96
CA VAL A 150 -21.03 3.28 28.68
C VAL A 150 -21.24 2.52 29.98
N SER A 151 -22.50 2.23 30.31
CA SER A 151 -22.86 1.50 31.54
C SER A 151 -22.65 -0.02 31.44
N ALA A 152 -22.54 -0.70 32.58
CA ALA A 152 -22.39 -2.17 32.63
C ALA A 152 -23.63 -2.90 32.07
N GLN A 153 -24.82 -2.31 32.26
CA GLN A 153 -26.07 -2.80 31.67
C GLN A 153 -26.00 -2.72 30.14
N GLU A 154 -25.45 -1.63 29.62
CA GLU A 154 -25.30 -1.42 28.18
C GLU A 154 -24.27 -2.37 27.56
N VAL A 155 -23.13 -2.60 28.21
CA VAL A 155 -22.16 -3.63 27.79
C VAL A 155 -22.81 -5.01 27.73
N THR A 156 -23.63 -5.35 28.74
CA THR A 156 -24.35 -6.64 28.79
C THR A 156 -25.38 -6.74 27.66
N ARG A 157 -26.16 -5.68 27.42
CA ARG A 157 -27.13 -5.61 26.32
C ARG A 157 -26.45 -5.77 24.97
N ALA A 158 -25.41 -4.98 24.68
CA ALA A 158 -24.68 -5.03 23.43
C ALA A 158 -24.03 -6.40 23.20
N THR A 159 -23.52 -7.02 24.27
CA THR A 159 -22.95 -8.37 24.23
C THR A 159 -24.00 -9.41 23.87
N THR A 160 -25.14 -9.40 24.56
CA THR A 160 -26.19 -10.42 24.41
C THR A 160 -27.02 -10.26 23.13
N GLN A 161 -27.37 -9.03 22.76
CA GLN A 161 -28.28 -8.76 21.64
C GLN A 161 -27.56 -8.71 20.28
N PHE A 162 -26.29 -8.32 20.26
CA PHE A 162 -25.54 -8.17 19.00
C PHE A 162 -24.27 -8.99 18.98
N ALA A 163 -23.34 -8.79 19.92
CA ALA A 163 -21.98 -9.33 19.83
C ALA A 163 -21.95 -10.87 19.76
N THR A 164 -22.64 -11.53 20.69
CA THR A 164 -22.71 -12.99 20.78
C THR A 164 -23.42 -13.58 19.56
N PRO A 165 -24.61 -13.10 19.15
CA PRO A 165 -25.22 -13.53 17.88
C PRO A 165 -24.31 -13.30 16.68
N ALA A 166 -23.72 -12.10 16.53
CA ALA A 166 -22.86 -11.72 15.41
C ALA A 166 -21.66 -12.65 15.24
N MET A 167 -21.03 -13.05 16.35
CA MET A 167 -19.82 -13.89 16.36
C MET A 167 -20.10 -15.38 16.61
N SER A 168 -21.36 -15.80 16.67
CA SER A 168 -21.76 -17.19 16.99
C SER A 168 -21.27 -18.24 15.98
N GLY A 169 -20.91 -17.84 14.77
CA GLY A 169 -20.39 -18.75 13.75
C GLY A 169 -20.24 -18.10 12.38
N PRO A 170 -19.92 -18.86 11.33
CA PRO A 170 -19.80 -18.32 9.98
C PRO A 170 -21.12 -17.75 9.45
N VAL A 171 -21.05 -16.72 8.61
CA VAL A 171 -22.18 -16.27 7.77
C VAL A 171 -22.08 -16.98 6.42
N THR A 172 -23.17 -17.59 5.98
CA THR A 172 -23.25 -18.26 4.68
C THR A 172 -23.70 -17.26 3.62
N VAL A 173 -22.82 -16.93 2.69
CA VAL A 173 -23.11 -16.09 1.52
C VAL A 173 -23.58 -16.98 0.39
N VAL A 174 -24.79 -16.76 -0.10
CA VAL A 174 -25.44 -17.57 -1.14
C VAL A 174 -25.58 -16.73 -2.41
N VAL A 175 -25.13 -17.30 -3.52
CA VAL A 175 -25.14 -16.67 -4.85
C VAL A 175 -25.64 -17.70 -5.87
N GLY A 176 -26.93 -17.61 -6.22
CA GLY A 176 -27.59 -18.63 -7.03
C GLY A 176 -27.52 -20.00 -6.35
N ALA A 177 -26.92 -20.99 -7.01
CA ALA A 177 -26.73 -22.35 -6.50
C ALA A 177 -25.42 -22.54 -5.70
N LYS A 178 -24.52 -21.55 -5.69
CA LYS A 178 -23.24 -21.63 -4.97
C LYS A 178 -23.36 -20.94 -3.61
N SER A 179 -22.53 -21.37 -2.66
CA SER A 179 -22.41 -20.70 -1.38
C SER A 179 -21.00 -20.77 -0.82
N VAL A 180 -20.67 -19.82 0.04
CA VAL A 180 -19.40 -19.79 0.78
C VAL A 180 -19.67 -19.37 2.23
N ARG A 181 -18.92 -19.95 3.17
CA ARG A 181 -18.99 -19.59 4.59
C ARG A 181 -17.87 -18.62 4.93
N VAL A 182 -18.23 -17.46 5.48
CA VAL A 182 -17.28 -16.44 5.95
C VAL A 182 -17.21 -16.52 7.48
N PRO A 183 -16.09 -16.98 8.08
CA PRO A 183 -15.99 -17.17 9.52
C PRO A 183 -15.86 -15.83 10.27
N PRO A 184 -16.22 -15.77 11.57
CA PRO A 184 -16.10 -14.56 12.40
C PRO A 184 -14.73 -13.92 12.36
N ALA A 185 -13.66 -14.71 12.45
CA ALA A 185 -12.28 -14.21 12.39
C ALA A 185 -11.98 -13.41 11.12
N ALA A 186 -12.65 -13.73 9.99
CA ALA A 186 -12.45 -13.03 8.74
C ALA A 186 -13.19 -11.70 8.69
N PHE A 187 -14.45 -11.63 9.18
CA PHE A 187 -15.27 -10.42 9.08
C PHE A 187 -15.19 -9.49 10.30
N ALA A 188 -14.70 -9.97 11.45
CA ALA A 188 -14.57 -9.17 12.67
C ALA A 188 -13.78 -7.86 12.50
N PRO A 189 -12.69 -7.79 11.72
CA PRO A 189 -11.98 -6.51 11.47
C PRO A 189 -12.82 -5.43 10.76
N ALA A 190 -13.95 -5.80 10.16
CA ALA A 190 -14.89 -4.88 9.51
C ALA A 190 -16.00 -4.40 10.46
N ILE A 191 -16.05 -4.87 11.70
CA ILE A 191 -17.13 -4.54 12.66
C ILE A 191 -16.51 -3.94 13.92
N THR A 192 -17.00 -2.78 14.32
CA THR A 192 -16.62 -2.14 15.60
C THR A 192 -17.87 -1.78 16.37
N MET A 193 -17.81 -1.84 17.70
CA MET A 193 -18.87 -1.28 18.56
C MET A 193 -18.45 0.12 18.98
N ARG A 194 -19.30 1.11 18.73
CA ARG A 194 -19.03 2.50 19.14
C ARG A 194 -20.20 3.04 19.97
N PRO A 195 -19.92 3.77 21.06
CA PRO A 195 -20.96 4.46 21.79
C PRO A 195 -21.43 5.69 21.00
N ASP A 196 -22.74 5.94 21.03
CA ASP A 196 -23.30 7.23 20.63
C ASP A 196 -23.22 8.25 21.78
N ALA A 197 -23.82 9.43 21.59
CA ALA A 197 -23.82 10.49 22.59
C ALA A 197 -24.56 10.11 23.89
N SER A 198 -25.39 9.06 23.87
CA SER A 198 -26.10 8.54 25.05
C SER A 198 -25.34 7.40 25.75
N GLY A 199 -24.17 7.00 25.22
CA GLY A 199 -23.42 5.85 25.71
C GLY A 199 -23.94 4.50 25.19
N THR A 200 -24.91 4.50 24.27
CA THR A 200 -25.45 3.27 23.68
C THR A 200 -24.47 2.71 22.66
N LEU A 201 -24.05 1.46 22.82
CA LEU A 201 -23.16 0.78 21.89
C LEU A 201 -23.93 0.31 20.66
N ALA A 202 -23.56 0.84 19.51
CA ALA A 202 -24.07 0.43 18.20
C ALA A 202 -22.96 -0.18 17.34
N PRO A 203 -23.28 -1.19 16.51
CA PRO A 203 -22.34 -1.72 15.54
C PRO A 203 -22.11 -0.73 14.40
N VAL A 204 -20.85 -0.49 14.08
CA VAL A 204 -20.40 0.26 12.92
C VAL A 204 -19.64 -0.69 12.01
N VAL A 205 -20.12 -0.79 10.77
CA VAL A 205 -19.56 -1.67 9.74
C VAL A 205 -18.72 -0.83 8.78
N ASP A 206 -17.50 -1.29 8.51
CA ASP A 206 -16.67 -0.79 7.44
C ASP A 206 -17.03 -1.55 6.15
N ASP A 207 -17.93 -0.95 5.37
CA ASP A 207 -18.49 -1.55 4.15
C ASP A 207 -17.40 -1.99 3.17
N ALA A 208 -16.36 -1.18 2.98
CA ALA A 208 -15.27 -1.47 2.04
C ALA A 208 -14.46 -2.70 2.50
N LYS A 209 -14.13 -2.79 3.80
CA LYS A 209 -13.47 -3.98 4.35
C LYS A 209 -14.36 -5.21 4.25
N LEU A 210 -15.63 -5.08 4.62
CA LEU A 210 -16.58 -6.20 4.57
C LEU A 210 -16.71 -6.76 3.15
N VAL A 211 -16.92 -5.88 2.16
CA VAL A 211 -16.96 -6.27 0.75
C VAL A 211 -15.68 -6.98 0.33
N THR A 212 -14.51 -6.45 0.70
CA THR A 212 -13.22 -7.08 0.39
C THR A 212 -13.10 -8.49 0.96
N ILE A 213 -13.48 -8.67 2.24
CA ILE A 213 -13.45 -9.96 2.93
C ILE A 213 -14.40 -10.97 2.27
N VAL A 214 -15.63 -10.56 1.98
CA VAL A 214 -16.64 -11.43 1.37
C VAL A 214 -16.25 -11.81 -0.05
N ARG A 215 -15.72 -10.85 -0.84
CA ARG A 215 -15.25 -11.11 -2.20
C ARG A 215 -14.04 -12.03 -2.24
N ALA A 216 -13.10 -11.91 -1.29
CA ALA A 216 -11.97 -12.83 -1.18
C ALA A 216 -12.44 -14.27 -0.94
N ALA A 217 -13.40 -14.47 -0.02
CA ALA A 217 -14.00 -15.78 0.21
C ALA A 217 -14.75 -16.31 -1.03
N ALA A 218 -15.53 -15.45 -1.69
CA ALA A 218 -16.27 -15.81 -2.90
C ALA A 218 -15.36 -16.16 -4.08
N ALA A 219 -14.23 -15.47 -4.25
CA ALA A 219 -13.22 -15.79 -5.26
C ALA A 219 -12.58 -17.16 -4.98
N ALA A 220 -12.19 -17.44 -3.72
CA ALA A 220 -11.64 -18.74 -3.33
C ALA A 220 -12.65 -19.89 -3.55
N ALA A 221 -13.95 -19.62 -3.42
CA ALA A 221 -15.02 -20.58 -3.69
C ALA A 221 -15.43 -20.67 -5.18
N GLY A 222 -14.75 -19.94 -6.08
CA GLY A 222 -15.07 -19.92 -7.52
C GLY A 222 -16.45 -19.32 -7.84
N ILE A 223 -16.96 -18.43 -6.98
CA ILE A 223 -18.18 -17.64 -7.21
C ILE A 223 -17.84 -16.42 -8.07
N GLU A 224 -16.72 -15.75 -7.78
CA GLU A 224 -16.18 -14.72 -8.66
C GLU A 224 -15.28 -15.32 -9.75
N ALA A 225 -15.27 -14.67 -10.92
CA ALA A 225 -14.41 -15.03 -12.03
C ALA A 225 -13.82 -13.76 -12.66
N THR A 226 -12.51 -13.74 -12.90
CA THR A 226 -11.86 -12.63 -13.58
C THR A 226 -12.24 -12.61 -15.06
N ALA A 227 -12.60 -11.43 -15.58
CA ALA A 227 -12.81 -11.25 -17.01
C ALA A 227 -11.51 -11.55 -17.78
N ARG A 228 -11.63 -12.16 -18.97
CA ARG A 228 -10.51 -12.45 -19.86
C ARG A 228 -10.73 -11.73 -21.18
N ASP A 229 -9.75 -10.93 -21.55
CA ASP A 229 -9.76 -10.19 -22.81
C ASP A 229 -9.75 -11.12 -24.02
N ALA A 230 -10.38 -10.69 -25.11
CA ALA A 230 -10.22 -11.34 -26.41
C ALA A 230 -8.75 -11.25 -26.83
N ARG A 231 -8.27 -12.25 -27.57
CA ARG A 231 -6.90 -12.28 -28.10
C ARG A 231 -6.92 -12.50 -29.60
N ILE A 232 -6.06 -11.79 -30.32
CA ILE A 232 -5.82 -12.03 -31.75
C ILE A 232 -4.54 -12.87 -31.87
N THR A 233 -4.62 -13.98 -32.59
CA THR A 233 -3.50 -14.93 -32.79
C THR A 233 -3.51 -15.51 -34.19
N LEU A 234 -2.46 -16.26 -34.55
CA LEU A 234 -2.41 -17.02 -35.80
C LEU A 234 -2.89 -18.46 -35.54
N SER A 235 -3.80 -18.94 -36.39
CA SER A 235 -4.03 -20.36 -36.63
C SER A 235 -3.39 -20.70 -37.97
N GLY A 236 -2.20 -21.32 -37.94
CA GLY A 236 -1.35 -21.47 -39.12
C GLY A 236 -0.93 -20.10 -39.68
N THR A 237 -1.47 -19.74 -40.84
CA THR A 237 -1.25 -18.44 -41.52
C THR A 237 -2.47 -17.51 -41.47
N THR A 238 -3.52 -17.90 -40.75
CA THR A 238 -4.78 -17.15 -40.68
C THR A 238 -4.90 -16.43 -39.32
N PRO A 239 -5.06 -15.10 -39.31
CA PRO A 239 -5.43 -14.37 -38.10
C PRO A 239 -6.80 -14.84 -37.59
N VAL A 240 -6.89 -15.16 -36.30
CA VAL A 240 -8.12 -15.59 -35.61
C VAL A 240 -8.30 -14.85 -34.29
N VAL A 241 -9.55 -14.62 -33.90
CA VAL A 241 -9.91 -14.03 -32.60
C VAL A 241 -10.29 -15.17 -31.66
N VAL A 242 -9.57 -15.27 -30.55
CA VAL A 242 -10.01 -16.01 -29.36
C VAL A 242 -11.01 -15.12 -28.63
N PRO A 243 -12.28 -15.55 -28.45
CA PRO A 243 -13.30 -14.72 -27.82
C PRO A 243 -12.93 -14.30 -26.40
N ALA A 244 -13.37 -13.09 -26.01
CA ALA A 244 -13.32 -12.63 -24.63
C ALA A 244 -14.32 -13.41 -23.77
N VAL A 245 -14.00 -13.54 -22.49
CA VAL A 245 -14.87 -14.16 -21.49
C VAL A 245 -15.22 -13.10 -20.45
N ALA A 246 -16.50 -12.82 -20.26
CA ALA A 246 -16.95 -11.92 -19.21
C ALA A 246 -16.61 -12.49 -17.82
N GLY A 247 -16.23 -11.61 -16.91
CA GLY A 247 -16.04 -11.95 -15.51
C GLY A 247 -17.33 -11.79 -14.73
N THR A 248 -17.30 -12.28 -13.50
CA THR A 248 -18.40 -12.18 -12.54
C THR A 248 -17.83 -11.73 -11.21
N THR A 249 -18.47 -10.74 -10.59
CA THR A 249 -18.13 -10.25 -9.25
C THR A 249 -19.39 -10.12 -8.40
N LEU A 250 -19.27 -10.09 -7.09
CA LEU A 250 -20.39 -9.76 -6.21
C LEU A 250 -20.78 -8.29 -6.37
N ASP A 251 -22.08 -8.00 -6.36
CA ASP A 251 -22.57 -6.63 -6.26
C ASP A 251 -22.35 -6.11 -4.84
N GLU A 252 -21.53 -5.06 -4.71
CA GLU A 252 -21.06 -4.54 -3.43
C GLU A 252 -22.22 -4.07 -2.53
N LYS A 253 -23.25 -3.44 -3.13
CA LYS A 253 -24.43 -2.97 -2.38
C LYS A 253 -25.23 -4.13 -1.81
N SER A 254 -25.40 -5.20 -2.60
CA SER A 254 -26.11 -6.41 -2.15
C SER A 254 -25.35 -7.15 -1.06
N VAL A 255 -24.01 -7.12 -1.07
CA VAL A 255 -23.18 -7.70 0.00
C VAL A 255 -23.51 -7.01 1.32
N VAL A 256 -23.40 -5.69 1.39
CA VAL A 256 -23.64 -4.95 2.65
C VAL A 256 -25.09 -5.13 3.10
N ALA A 257 -26.05 -4.95 2.19
CA ALA A 257 -27.48 -5.03 2.48
C ALA A 257 -27.92 -6.41 2.99
N ALA A 258 -27.29 -7.50 2.51
CA ALA A 258 -27.65 -8.85 2.93
C ALA A 258 -26.80 -9.38 4.10
N PHE A 259 -25.52 -9.02 4.17
CA PHE A 259 -24.59 -9.59 5.16
C PHE A 259 -24.80 -9.01 6.55
N VAL A 260 -25.03 -7.70 6.67
CA VAL A 260 -25.19 -7.04 7.98
C VAL A 260 -26.40 -7.59 8.75
N PRO A 261 -27.60 -7.73 8.17
CA PRO A 261 -28.72 -8.38 8.86
C PRO A 261 -28.49 -9.87 9.13
N ALA A 262 -27.68 -10.55 8.29
CA ALA A 262 -27.38 -11.97 8.47
C ALA A 262 -26.47 -12.23 9.68
N LEU A 263 -25.75 -11.22 10.20
CA LEU A 263 -24.91 -11.37 11.39
C LEU A 263 -25.70 -11.83 12.61
N THR A 264 -26.93 -11.33 12.80
CA THR A 264 -27.76 -11.65 13.98
C THR A 264 -28.97 -12.52 13.64
N SER A 265 -29.20 -12.83 12.37
CA SER A 265 -30.26 -13.73 11.92
C SER A 265 -30.03 -15.17 12.40
N PRO A 266 -31.06 -15.91 12.83
CA PRO A 266 -30.95 -17.32 13.18
C PRO A 266 -30.38 -18.21 12.06
N SER A 267 -30.68 -17.88 10.79
CA SER A 267 -30.21 -18.66 9.64
C SER A 267 -28.80 -18.29 9.17
N ARG A 268 -28.26 -17.15 9.65
CA ARG A 268 -26.94 -16.62 9.27
C ARG A 268 -26.66 -16.65 7.78
N THR A 269 -27.67 -16.37 6.96
CA THR A 269 -27.60 -16.51 5.51
C THR A 269 -27.80 -15.17 4.81
N ALA A 270 -26.83 -14.78 3.99
CA ALA A 270 -26.85 -13.57 3.17
C ALA A 270 -27.02 -13.95 1.70
N LYS A 271 -28.14 -13.57 1.08
CA LYS A 271 -28.38 -13.77 -0.35
C LYS A 271 -27.86 -12.56 -1.12
N VAL A 272 -26.83 -12.79 -1.93
CA VAL A 272 -26.07 -11.75 -2.64
C VAL A 272 -26.21 -11.96 -4.14
N VAL A 273 -26.28 -10.88 -4.91
CA VAL A 273 -26.33 -10.93 -6.38
C VAL A 273 -24.97 -10.62 -6.98
N THR A 274 -24.78 -11.01 -8.24
CA THR A 274 -23.54 -10.76 -8.99
C THR A 274 -23.71 -9.64 -9.99
N ALA A 275 -22.63 -8.91 -10.22
CA ALA A 275 -22.45 -8.02 -11.36
C ALA A 275 -21.52 -8.64 -12.42
N VAL A 276 -21.75 -8.30 -13.68
CA VAL A 276 -20.91 -8.74 -14.80
C VAL A 276 -19.73 -7.78 -14.95
N VAL A 277 -18.51 -8.32 -15.01
CA VAL A 277 -17.29 -7.56 -15.31
C VAL A 277 -16.96 -7.72 -16.78
N GLN A 278 -17.03 -6.64 -17.54
CA GLN A 278 -16.69 -6.67 -18.96
C GLN A 278 -15.17 -6.78 -19.16
N PRO A 279 -14.70 -7.55 -20.15
CA PRO A 279 -13.29 -7.57 -20.54
C PRO A 279 -12.89 -6.20 -21.10
N LYS A 280 -11.61 -5.83 -20.94
CA LYS A 280 -11.05 -4.58 -21.48
C LYS A 280 -11.06 -4.60 -23.00
N LEU A 281 -10.73 -5.75 -23.60
CA LEU A 281 -10.89 -5.98 -25.04
C LEU A 281 -12.00 -6.99 -25.28
N THR A 282 -13.16 -6.51 -25.74
CA THR A 282 -14.29 -7.37 -26.10
C THR A 282 -14.04 -8.13 -27.40
N THR A 283 -14.74 -9.24 -27.61
CA THR A 283 -14.71 -9.99 -28.88
C THR A 283 -15.08 -9.10 -30.07
N ALA A 284 -16.08 -8.23 -29.94
CA ALA A 284 -16.50 -7.33 -31.00
C ALA A 284 -15.42 -6.30 -31.36
N GLN A 285 -14.74 -5.72 -30.37
CA GLN A 285 -13.61 -4.82 -30.60
C GLN A 285 -12.44 -5.56 -31.27
N ALA A 286 -12.08 -6.75 -30.77
CA ALA A 286 -11.02 -7.57 -31.36
C ALA A 286 -11.30 -7.92 -32.82
N GLN A 287 -12.55 -8.21 -33.20
CA GLN A 287 -12.93 -8.45 -34.59
C GLN A 287 -12.74 -7.22 -35.48
N LYS A 288 -13.00 -6.00 -34.98
CA LYS A 288 -12.81 -4.76 -35.74
C LYS A 288 -11.34 -4.48 -36.06
N ILE A 289 -10.44 -4.74 -35.12
CA ILE A 289 -8.99 -4.48 -35.25
C ILE A 289 -8.20 -5.70 -35.75
N LYS A 290 -8.89 -6.78 -36.11
CA LYS A 290 -8.29 -8.02 -36.60
C LYS A 290 -7.56 -7.78 -37.93
N PRO A 291 -6.31 -8.28 -38.09
CA PRO A 291 -5.62 -8.30 -39.37
C PRO A 291 -6.44 -8.99 -40.47
N LYS A 292 -6.47 -8.41 -41.68
CA LYS A 292 -7.23 -8.92 -42.83
C LYS A 292 -6.39 -9.75 -43.81
N GLY A 293 -5.06 -9.58 -43.81
CA GLY A 293 -4.18 -10.32 -44.69
C GLY A 293 -2.72 -9.93 -44.51
N VAL A 294 -1.84 -10.43 -45.39
CA VAL A 294 -0.43 -10.06 -45.40
C VAL A 294 -0.27 -8.63 -45.91
N ILE A 295 0.45 -7.79 -45.17
CA ILE A 295 0.78 -6.42 -45.57
C ILE A 295 2.26 -6.27 -45.97
N SER A 296 3.14 -7.11 -45.42
CA SER A 296 4.53 -7.18 -45.82
C SER A 296 5.15 -8.53 -45.49
N THR A 297 6.19 -8.91 -46.23
CA THR A 297 7.04 -10.05 -45.91
C THR A 297 8.47 -9.71 -46.31
N PHE A 298 9.44 -10.14 -45.52
CA PHE A 298 10.84 -9.98 -45.85
C PHE A 298 11.64 -11.20 -45.41
N THR A 299 12.61 -11.58 -46.24
CA THR A 299 13.48 -12.72 -46.01
C THR A 299 14.92 -12.28 -46.14
N THR A 300 15.76 -12.74 -45.22
CA THR A 300 17.22 -12.53 -45.33
C THR A 300 17.94 -13.85 -45.22
N GLN A 301 19.02 -13.98 -45.97
CA GLN A 301 19.92 -15.14 -45.92
C GLN A 301 21.04 -14.90 -44.92
N PHE A 302 21.56 -15.98 -44.35
CA PHE A 302 22.66 -15.91 -43.42
C PHE A 302 23.55 -17.16 -43.44
N PRO A 303 24.86 -17.02 -43.16
CA PRO A 303 25.75 -18.18 -43.06
C PRO A 303 25.35 -19.05 -41.86
N VAL A 304 25.20 -20.35 -42.10
CA VAL A 304 24.83 -21.32 -41.06
C VAL A 304 26.03 -21.56 -40.16
N SER A 305 25.84 -21.38 -38.86
CA SER A 305 26.81 -21.66 -37.82
C SER A 305 26.03 -22.09 -36.58
N PRO A 306 26.29 -23.25 -35.95
CA PRO A 306 25.37 -23.80 -34.95
C PRO A 306 25.01 -22.84 -33.80
N PRO A 307 25.96 -22.15 -33.13
CA PRO A 307 25.62 -21.19 -32.07
C PRO A 307 24.79 -20.00 -32.58
N ARG A 308 25.16 -19.46 -33.74
CA ARG A 308 24.49 -18.30 -34.36
C ARG A 308 23.09 -18.65 -34.87
N THR A 309 22.96 -19.78 -35.57
CA THR A 309 21.68 -20.27 -36.09
C THR A 309 20.72 -20.59 -34.96
N ASN A 310 21.21 -21.16 -33.84
CA ASN A 310 20.41 -21.36 -32.64
C ASN A 310 19.87 -20.04 -32.08
N ASN A 311 20.73 -19.02 -31.92
CA ASN A 311 20.33 -17.69 -31.44
C ASN A 311 19.25 -17.04 -32.33
N ILE A 312 19.42 -17.12 -33.65
CA ILE A 312 18.44 -16.60 -34.62
C ILE A 312 17.12 -17.37 -34.51
N THR A 313 17.18 -18.69 -34.36
CA THR A 313 16.00 -19.55 -34.24
C THR A 313 15.21 -19.24 -32.97
N ILE A 314 15.89 -19.08 -31.83
CA ILE A 314 15.25 -18.69 -30.56
C ILE A 314 14.59 -17.32 -30.71
N ALA A 315 15.33 -16.32 -31.21
CA ALA A 315 14.78 -14.98 -31.40
C ALA A 315 13.59 -14.96 -32.38
N ALA A 316 13.66 -15.71 -33.48
CA ALA A 316 12.58 -15.84 -34.44
C ALA A 316 11.33 -16.49 -33.84
N ARG A 317 11.52 -17.53 -33.01
CA ARG A 317 10.43 -18.22 -32.30
C ARG A 317 9.77 -17.30 -31.27
N THR A 318 10.55 -16.52 -30.53
CA THR A 318 10.03 -15.56 -29.53
C THR A 318 9.26 -14.42 -30.20
N LEU A 319 9.70 -13.95 -31.37
CA LEU A 319 8.99 -12.93 -32.15
C LEU A 319 7.67 -13.44 -32.75
N ASN A 320 7.58 -14.75 -33.07
CA ASN A 320 6.44 -15.33 -33.76
C ASN A 320 5.16 -15.28 -32.92
N GLY A 321 4.08 -14.77 -33.51
CA GLY A 321 2.78 -14.60 -32.86
C GLY A 321 2.63 -13.29 -32.08
N THR A 322 3.61 -12.38 -32.16
CA THR A 322 3.52 -11.05 -31.53
C THR A 322 2.40 -10.25 -32.17
N TYR A 323 1.47 -9.76 -31.36
CA TYR A 323 0.40 -8.84 -31.76
C TYR A 323 0.75 -7.42 -31.31
N VAL A 324 0.64 -6.46 -32.21
CA VAL A 324 0.84 -5.03 -31.97
C VAL A 324 -0.49 -4.34 -32.26
N ALA A 325 -1.16 -3.85 -31.22
CA ALA A 325 -2.45 -3.17 -31.35
C ALA A 325 -2.32 -1.88 -32.17
N PRO A 326 -3.42 -1.32 -32.72
CA PRO A 326 -3.42 0.03 -33.25
C PRO A 326 -2.83 1.03 -32.24
N ASP A 327 -2.05 1.97 -32.73
CA ASP A 327 -1.38 3.05 -31.98
C ASP A 327 -0.35 2.57 -30.93
N GLN A 328 -0.10 1.27 -30.84
CA GLN A 328 0.90 0.69 -29.96
C GLN A 328 2.30 0.78 -30.57
N GLN A 329 3.29 1.17 -29.76
CA GLN A 329 4.70 1.04 -30.11
C GLN A 329 5.19 -0.39 -29.90
N PHE A 330 5.88 -0.92 -30.91
CA PHE A 330 6.66 -2.14 -30.84
C PHE A 330 8.10 -1.83 -30.44
N SER A 331 8.70 -2.71 -29.65
CA SER A 331 10.13 -2.74 -29.33
C SER A 331 10.62 -4.19 -29.45
N LEU A 332 11.65 -4.42 -30.28
CA LEU A 332 12.19 -5.77 -30.45
C LEU A 332 12.87 -6.26 -29.17
N ASN A 333 13.59 -5.41 -28.45
CA ASN A 333 14.17 -5.76 -27.17
C ASN A 333 13.08 -6.10 -26.12
N ALA A 334 11.96 -5.39 -26.09
CA ALA A 334 10.86 -5.72 -25.18
C ALA A 334 10.26 -7.11 -25.45
N VAL A 335 10.20 -7.52 -26.73
CA VAL A 335 9.70 -8.85 -27.12
C VAL A 335 10.70 -9.96 -26.81
N LEU A 336 11.98 -9.77 -27.14
CA LEU A 336 13.00 -10.81 -26.97
C LEU A 336 13.55 -10.89 -25.53
N GLY A 337 13.59 -9.75 -24.84
CA GLY A 337 14.30 -9.55 -23.57
C GLY A 337 15.83 -9.69 -23.70
N GLN A 338 16.50 -9.72 -22.54
CA GLN A 338 17.93 -10.01 -22.46
C GLN A 338 18.25 -11.40 -23.01
N ARG A 339 19.32 -11.51 -23.81
CA ARG A 339 19.85 -12.77 -24.34
C ARG A 339 20.77 -13.39 -23.29
N THR A 340 20.40 -14.54 -22.74
CA THR A 340 21.15 -15.22 -21.68
C THR A 340 21.24 -16.72 -21.96
N ALA A 341 22.24 -17.38 -21.36
CA ALA A 341 22.37 -18.84 -21.40
C ALA A 341 21.11 -19.55 -20.86
N ALA A 342 20.48 -19.02 -19.81
CA ALA A 342 19.25 -19.58 -19.22
C ALA A 342 18.06 -19.58 -20.20
N LYS A 343 18.04 -18.66 -21.17
CA LYS A 343 17.05 -18.63 -22.26
C LYS A 343 17.49 -19.45 -23.49
N GLY A 344 18.59 -20.19 -23.39
CA GLY A 344 19.13 -21.04 -24.45
C GLY A 344 20.01 -20.31 -25.48
N TYR A 345 20.32 -19.02 -25.28
CA TYR A 345 21.23 -18.31 -26.17
C TYR A 345 22.66 -18.82 -25.99
N ALA A 346 23.36 -19.01 -27.10
CA ALA A 346 24.75 -19.42 -27.14
C ALA A 346 25.66 -18.20 -27.36
N SER A 347 26.90 -18.30 -26.86
CA SER A 347 27.96 -17.34 -27.17
C SER A 347 28.32 -17.46 -28.66
N ALA A 348 28.26 -16.35 -29.38
CA ALA A 348 28.56 -16.26 -30.81
C ALA A 348 29.20 -14.91 -31.12
N PRO A 349 29.88 -14.76 -32.28
CA PRO A 349 30.47 -13.49 -32.66
C PRO A 349 29.45 -12.34 -32.67
N VAL A 350 29.81 -11.23 -32.04
CA VAL A 350 29.11 -9.93 -32.02
C VAL A 350 30.07 -8.83 -32.43
N ILE A 351 29.55 -7.68 -32.84
CA ILE A 351 30.34 -6.50 -33.20
C ILE A 351 30.18 -5.48 -32.08
N VAL A 352 31.29 -5.06 -31.47
CA VAL A 352 31.36 -3.99 -30.46
C VAL A 352 32.41 -2.98 -30.93
N ASP A 353 32.02 -1.71 -31.07
CA ASP A 353 32.90 -0.61 -31.52
C ASP A 353 33.73 -0.91 -32.78
N GLY A 354 33.12 -1.59 -33.76
CA GLY A 354 33.77 -1.93 -35.03
C GLY A 354 34.67 -3.17 -34.99
N ARG A 355 34.77 -3.86 -33.85
CA ARG A 355 35.55 -5.10 -33.69
C ARG A 355 34.67 -6.31 -33.38
N LEU A 356 35.09 -7.49 -33.83
CA LEU A 356 34.43 -8.75 -33.49
C LEU A 356 34.85 -9.25 -32.10
N THR A 357 33.87 -9.51 -31.23
CA THR A 357 34.05 -10.20 -29.94
C THR A 357 32.98 -11.29 -29.78
N LYS A 358 32.90 -11.98 -28.64
CA LYS A 358 31.89 -13.02 -28.37
C LYS A 358 30.92 -12.57 -27.27
N ASP A 359 29.63 -12.73 -27.52
CA ASP A 359 28.58 -12.50 -26.51
C ASP A 359 27.37 -13.39 -26.77
N PHE A 360 26.50 -13.53 -25.77
CA PHE A 360 25.25 -14.27 -25.89
C PHE A 360 24.28 -13.57 -26.84
N GLY A 361 23.78 -14.33 -27.81
CA GLY A 361 22.86 -13.78 -28.81
C GLY A 361 23.53 -13.23 -30.06
N GLY A 362 24.83 -13.50 -30.29
CA GLY A 362 25.44 -13.24 -31.59
C GLY A 362 24.60 -13.81 -32.74
N GLY A 363 24.24 -12.95 -33.69
CA GLY A 363 23.32 -13.24 -34.79
C GLY A 363 21.94 -12.57 -34.72
N VAL A 364 21.50 -12.03 -33.57
CA VAL A 364 20.15 -11.44 -33.45
C VAL A 364 19.93 -10.16 -34.30
N SER A 365 20.99 -9.45 -34.69
CA SER A 365 20.89 -8.36 -35.68
C SER A 365 20.34 -8.84 -37.04
N GLN A 366 20.48 -10.14 -37.36
CA GLN A 366 19.80 -10.73 -38.52
C GLN A 366 18.28 -10.60 -38.37
N VAL A 367 17.74 -10.99 -37.22
CA VAL A 367 16.30 -10.91 -36.91
C VAL A 367 15.85 -9.46 -36.88
N SER A 368 16.62 -8.57 -36.26
CA SER A 368 16.34 -7.13 -36.25
C SER A 368 16.26 -6.55 -37.65
N THR A 369 17.22 -6.86 -38.52
CA THR A 369 17.24 -6.38 -39.91
C THR A 369 16.08 -6.96 -40.74
N THR A 370 15.73 -8.23 -40.57
CA THR A 370 14.55 -8.81 -41.26
C THR A 370 13.26 -8.15 -40.80
N THR A 371 13.08 -7.98 -39.49
CA THR A 371 11.91 -7.32 -38.89
C THR A 371 11.81 -5.86 -39.29
N PHE A 372 12.94 -5.14 -39.31
CA PHE A 372 13.01 -3.75 -39.78
C PHE A 372 12.53 -3.62 -41.22
N ASN A 373 12.96 -4.52 -42.12
CA ASN A 373 12.51 -4.46 -43.51
C ASN A 373 11.04 -4.87 -43.67
N ALA A 374 10.55 -5.84 -42.89
CA ALA A 374 9.12 -6.14 -42.84
C ALA A 374 8.30 -4.92 -42.36
N ALA A 375 8.75 -4.22 -41.31
CA ALA A 375 8.14 -2.98 -40.83
C ALA A 375 8.24 -1.84 -41.88
N PHE A 376 9.39 -1.69 -42.53
CA PHE A 376 9.62 -0.72 -43.59
C PHE A 376 8.54 -0.84 -44.68
N PHE A 377 8.32 -2.06 -45.20
CA PHE A 377 7.33 -2.34 -46.24
C PHE A 377 5.90 -2.42 -45.73
N ALA A 378 5.67 -2.67 -44.43
CA ALA A 378 4.34 -2.56 -43.83
C ALA A 378 3.84 -1.11 -43.78
N GLY A 379 4.74 -0.14 -43.96
CA GLY A 379 4.39 1.29 -43.98
C GLY A 379 4.11 1.87 -42.60
N VAL A 380 4.56 1.20 -41.52
CA VAL A 380 4.47 1.73 -40.15
C VAL A 380 5.44 2.89 -39.95
N ARG A 381 5.17 3.73 -38.94
CA ARG A 381 6.12 4.75 -38.47
C ARG A 381 7.31 4.09 -37.79
N ILE A 382 8.49 4.22 -38.40
CA ILE A 382 9.76 3.80 -37.80
C ILE A 382 10.16 4.88 -36.80
N ASP A 383 10.28 4.52 -35.52
CA ASP A 383 10.59 5.47 -34.44
C ASP A 383 12.09 5.48 -34.12
N HIS A 384 12.72 4.30 -34.11
CA HIS A 384 14.13 4.16 -33.78
C HIS A 384 14.73 2.92 -34.42
N PHE A 385 15.92 3.07 -35.03
CA PHE A 385 16.78 1.97 -35.43
C PHE A 385 18.21 2.51 -35.59
N LEU A 386 19.19 1.61 -35.52
CA LEU A 386 20.60 1.94 -35.72
C LEU A 386 21.22 0.93 -36.70
N PRO A 387 21.84 1.34 -37.81
CA PRO A 387 22.58 0.42 -38.67
C PRO A 387 23.90 -0.04 -38.01
N HIS A 388 24.56 -1.07 -38.55
CA HIS A 388 25.93 -1.38 -38.14
C HIS A 388 26.87 -0.25 -38.56
N SER A 389 28.03 -0.13 -37.89
CA SER A 389 29.04 0.87 -38.22
C SER A 389 29.66 0.66 -39.60
N PHE A 390 29.80 -0.60 -40.05
CA PHE A 390 30.29 -0.96 -41.39
C PHE A 390 29.25 -1.77 -42.16
N TYR A 391 29.34 -1.74 -43.48
CA TYR A 391 28.39 -2.43 -44.34
C TYR A 391 28.60 -3.95 -44.33
N ILE A 392 27.51 -4.68 -44.10
CA ILE A 392 27.51 -6.14 -44.13
C ILE A 392 26.75 -6.61 -45.38
N SER A 393 27.47 -7.27 -46.30
CA SER A 393 26.99 -7.64 -47.66
C SER A 393 25.71 -8.48 -47.71
N ARG A 394 25.37 -9.22 -46.65
CA ARG A 394 24.12 -10.00 -46.56
C ARG A 394 22.87 -9.16 -46.28
N TYR A 395 23.02 -7.87 -45.99
CA TYR A 395 21.93 -6.94 -45.76
C TYR A 395 21.75 -5.97 -46.94
N PRO A 396 20.52 -5.49 -47.19
CA PRO A 396 20.31 -4.45 -48.18
C PRO A 396 20.99 -3.16 -47.73
N GLU A 397 21.80 -2.55 -48.60
CA GLU A 397 22.48 -1.28 -48.33
C GLU A 397 21.49 -0.21 -47.84
N GLY A 398 21.80 0.42 -46.70
CA GLY A 398 21.00 1.49 -46.10
C GLY A 398 19.68 1.04 -45.47
N ARG A 399 19.40 -0.28 -45.40
CA ARG A 399 18.22 -0.85 -44.75
C ARG A 399 18.57 -2.03 -43.85
N GLU A 400 19.25 -1.71 -42.78
CA GLU A 400 19.57 -2.64 -41.71
C GLU A 400 19.33 -2.04 -40.34
N ALA A 401 19.16 -2.92 -39.36
CA ALA A 401 18.99 -2.55 -37.96
C ALA A 401 19.79 -3.54 -37.11
N THR A 402 20.69 -3.00 -36.30
CA THR A 402 21.39 -3.70 -35.23
C THR A 402 20.44 -3.98 -34.07
N LEU A 403 20.87 -4.85 -33.15
CA LEU A 403 20.17 -5.06 -31.89
C LEU A 403 21.18 -5.47 -30.81
N SER A 404 21.18 -4.74 -29.70
CA SER A 404 21.97 -5.04 -28.51
C SER A 404 21.13 -4.74 -27.27
N TRP A 405 21.24 -5.56 -26.23
CA TRP A 405 20.46 -5.38 -25.02
C TRP A 405 21.27 -4.61 -23.98
N PRO A 406 20.68 -3.62 -23.27
CA PRO A 406 19.33 -3.07 -23.47
C PRO A 406 19.27 -1.91 -24.49
N ASP A 407 20.42 -1.33 -24.85
CA ASP A 407 20.49 0.05 -25.36
C ASP A 407 20.19 0.21 -26.85
N VAL A 408 20.52 -0.78 -27.67
CA VAL A 408 20.33 -0.71 -29.13
C VAL A 408 19.08 -1.49 -29.51
N ASP A 409 18.00 -0.76 -29.74
CA ASP A 409 16.67 -1.32 -30.00
C ASP A 409 16.12 -0.92 -31.38
N GLN A 410 15.18 -1.73 -31.88
CA GLN A 410 14.39 -1.45 -33.06
C GLN A 410 12.95 -1.17 -32.64
N LYS A 411 12.49 0.06 -32.84
CA LYS A 411 11.17 0.54 -32.43
C LYS A 411 10.38 1.17 -33.57
N TRP A 412 9.10 0.90 -33.59
CA TRP A 412 8.15 1.48 -34.55
C TRP A 412 6.75 1.51 -33.94
N THR A 413 5.92 2.45 -34.39
CA THR A 413 4.54 2.58 -33.92
C THR A 413 3.58 2.07 -34.99
N ASN A 414 2.61 1.26 -34.58
CA ASN A 414 1.53 0.82 -35.46
C ASN A 414 0.50 1.95 -35.70
N ASP A 415 0.80 2.85 -36.62
CA ASP A 415 -0.07 3.95 -37.04
C ASP A 415 -1.04 3.59 -38.17
N THR A 416 -1.32 2.29 -38.37
CA THR A 416 -2.12 1.79 -39.52
C THR A 416 -3.63 1.72 -39.24
N GLY A 417 -4.06 1.96 -38.01
CA GLY A 417 -5.48 1.89 -37.59
C GLY A 417 -6.04 0.46 -37.45
N SER A 418 -5.23 -0.59 -37.67
CA SER A 418 -5.60 -1.98 -37.42
C SER A 418 -4.46 -2.71 -36.72
N GLY A 419 -4.73 -3.83 -36.05
CA GLY A 419 -3.69 -4.61 -35.41
C GLY A 419 -2.72 -5.22 -36.42
N ILE A 420 -1.46 -5.38 -36.01
CA ILE A 420 -0.43 -6.09 -36.76
C ILE A 420 -0.07 -7.37 -36.01
N LEU A 421 -0.06 -8.49 -36.70
CA LEU A 421 0.33 -9.79 -36.16
C LEU A 421 1.56 -10.31 -36.91
N ILE A 422 2.61 -10.62 -36.17
CA ILE A 422 3.93 -10.95 -36.72
C ILE A 422 4.09 -12.46 -36.77
N ARG A 423 4.39 -12.99 -37.96
CA ARG A 423 4.86 -14.36 -38.14
C ARG A 423 6.34 -14.35 -38.44
N SER A 424 7.10 -15.19 -37.75
CA SER A 424 8.56 -15.24 -37.89
C SER A 424 9.03 -16.69 -37.81
N PHE A 425 9.90 -17.10 -38.72
CA PHE A 425 10.46 -18.46 -38.72
C PHE A 425 11.80 -18.52 -39.45
N VAL A 426 12.63 -19.49 -39.04
CA VAL A 426 13.88 -19.86 -39.71
C VAL A 426 13.61 -21.09 -40.56
N SER A 427 14.15 -21.10 -41.78
CA SER A 427 14.17 -22.26 -42.68
C SER A 427 15.56 -22.37 -43.32
N GLY A 428 16.29 -23.42 -42.96
CA GLY A 428 17.67 -23.64 -43.40
C GLY A 428 18.58 -22.45 -43.04
N SER A 429 19.11 -21.78 -44.07
CA SER A 429 20.00 -20.62 -43.98
C SER A 429 19.27 -19.27 -44.04
N SER A 430 17.96 -19.24 -43.83
CA SER A 430 17.14 -18.03 -44.01
C SER A 430 16.21 -17.79 -42.83
N ILE A 431 15.91 -16.51 -42.58
CA ILE A 431 14.85 -16.07 -41.69
C ILE A 431 13.85 -15.25 -42.48
N THR A 432 12.56 -15.52 -42.27
CA THR A 432 11.44 -14.80 -42.87
C THR A 432 10.57 -14.18 -41.78
N VAL A 433 10.25 -12.90 -41.93
CA VAL A 433 9.29 -12.17 -41.09
C VAL A 433 8.16 -11.65 -41.97
N THR A 434 6.93 -11.99 -41.60
CA THR A 434 5.70 -11.60 -42.30
C THR A 434 4.79 -10.84 -41.35
N PHE A 435 4.33 -9.65 -41.76
CA PHE A 435 3.35 -8.88 -41.00
C PHE A 435 1.96 -9.10 -41.62
N TYR A 436 1.01 -9.52 -40.80
CA TYR A 436 -0.41 -9.55 -41.12
C TYR A 436 -1.06 -8.28 -40.55
N GLY A 437 -1.82 -7.56 -41.37
CA GLY A 437 -2.54 -6.36 -40.95
C GLY A 437 -3.68 -6.03 -41.92
N THR A 438 -4.11 -4.78 -41.95
CA THR A 438 -4.95 -4.24 -43.03
C THR A 438 -4.09 -3.35 -43.92
N LYS A 439 -4.05 -3.64 -45.23
CA LYS A 439 -3.19 -2.90 -46.16
C LYS A 439 -3.67 -1.46 -46.31
N VAL A 440 -2.81 -0.50 -45.96
CA VAL A 440 -3.06 0.95 -46.10
C VAL A 440 -2.21 1.58 -47.20
N TRP A 441 -0.99 1.07 -47.38
CA TRP A 441 0.03 1.62 -48.27
C TRP A 441 0.59 0.56 -49.21
N ASP A 442 0.93 0.98 -50.41
CA ASP A 442 1.85 0.31 -51.32
C ASP A 442 3.23 0.96 -51.13
N ILE A 443 4.19 0.22 -50.58
CA ILE A 443 5.52 0.74 -50.27
C ILE A 443 6.54 0.27 -51.30
N SER A 444 7.29 1.20 -51.89
CA SER A 444 8.47 0.90 -52.69
C SER A 444 9.73 1.53 -52.09
N SER A 445 10.90 1.01 -52.46
CA SER A 445 12.21 1.42 -51.94
C SER A 445 13.09 1.88 -53.10
N VAL A 446 13.55 3.12 -53.06
CA VAL A 446 14.48 3.70 -54.05
C VAL A 446 15.82 3.94 -53.37
N LYS A 447 16.86 3.24 -53.82
CA LYS A 447 18.23 3.39 -53.31
C LYS A 447 18.99 4.41 -54.16
N GLY A 448 19.64 5.37 -53.53
CA GLY A 448 20.58 6.28 -54.19
C GLY A 448 21.95 5.62 -54.49
N PRO A 449 22.84 6.33 -55.21
CA PRO A 449 24.22 5.89 -55.39
C PRO A 449 24.99 5.93 -54.06
N ARG A 450 26.05 5.13 -53.96
CA ARG A 450 27.05 5.28 -52.89
C ARG A 450 27.78 6.62 -53.05
N ARG A 451 28.02 7.32 -51.95
CA ARG A 451 28.72 8.62 -51.90
C ARG A 451 29.80 8.59 -50.81
N ASN A 452 30.69 9.58 -50.79
CA ASN A 452 31.71 9.74 -49.73
C ASN A 452 32.49 8.44 -49.44
N ILE A 453 32.99 7.80 -50.50
CA ILE A 453 33.63 6.49 -50.40
C ILE A 453 34.98 6.62 -49.68
N VAL A 454 35.21 5.78 -48.67
CA VAL A 454 36.43 5.73 -47.88
C VAL A 454 37.04 4.33 -48.00
N GLN A 455 38.32 4.26 -48.35
CA GLN A 455 39.04 2.99 -48.46
C GLN A 455 39.45 2.46 -47.07
N PRO A 456 39.43 1.14 -46.85
CA PRO A 456 39.92 0.53 -45.63
C PRO A 456 41.44 0.58 -45.54
N LYS A 457 41.95 0.61 -44.32
CA LYS A 457 43.38 0.53 -44.01
C LYS A 457 43.80 -0.91 -43.72
N THR A 458 45.10 -1.13 -43.65
CA THR A 458 45.68 -2.39 -43.17
C THR A 458 46.22 -2.21 -41.75
N VAL A 459 45.85 -3.12 -40.86
CA VAL A 459 46.21 -3.13 -39.44
C VAL A 459 46.83 -4.49 -39.10
N VAL A 460 47.98 -4.46 -38.43
CA VAL A 460 48.63 -5.65 -37.87
C VAL A 460 48.45 -5.61 -36.35
N ASP A 461 47.83 -6.63 -35.78
CA ASP A 461 47.51 -6.68 -34.34
C ASP A 461 48.17 -7.92 -33.70
N PRO A 462 49.14 -7.73 -32.78
CA PRO A 462 49.83 -8.82 -32.10
C PRO A 462 49.15 -9.27 -30.79
N SER A 463 47.98 -8.72 -30.45
CA SER A 463 47.30 -9.03 -29.19
C SER A 463 46.68 -10.43 -29.17
N ALA A 464 46.69 -11.08 -28.00
CA ALA A 464 46.15 -12.43 -27.81
C ALA A 464 44.63 -12.55 -28.06
N GLY A 465 43.91 -11.42 -28.04
CA GLY A 465 42.47 -11.34 -28.31
C GLY A 465 42.11 -10.94 -29.75
N CYS A 466 43.10 -10.85 -30.65
CA CYS A 466 42.87 -10.42 -32.02
C CYS A 466 41.94 -11.38 -32.80
N VAL A 467 41.00 -10.79 -33.55
CA VAL A 467 40.14 -11.52 -34.49
C VAL A 467 40.42 -10.98 -35.90
N PRO A 468 40.76 -11.82 -36.89
CA PRO A 468 41.05 -11.36 -38.24
C PRO A 468 39.81 -10.73 -38.90
N GLN A 469 40.02 -9.66 -39.68
CA GLN A 469 38.96 -8.93 -40.38
C GLN A 469 39.32 -8.70 -41.85
N SER A 470 38.34 -8.92 -42.73
CA SER A 470 38.48 -8.69 -44.17
C SER A 470 38.09 -7.26 -44.50
N PRO A 471 38.79 -6.58 -45.43
CA PRO A 471 38.53 -5.19 -45.72
C PRO A 471 37.18 -4.96 -46.43
N SER A 472 36.49 -3.87 -46.07
CA SER A 472 35.29 -3.38 -46.74
C SER A 472 35.32 -1.86 -46.86
N VAL A 473 34.85 -1.32 -47.99
CA VAL A 473 34.83 0.14 -48.22
C VAL A 473 33.73 0.81 -47.39
N GLY A 474 34.06 1.97 -46.82
CA GLY A 474 33.09 2.88 -46.20
C GLY A 474 32.41 3.75 -47.26
N PHE A 475 31.16 4.14 -47.01
CA PHE A 475 30.38 5.01 -47.89
C PHE A 475 29.09 5.50 -47.23
N ASP A 476 28.53 6.57 -47.78
CA ASP A 476 27.17 7.02 -47.51
C ASP A 476 26.18 6.46 -48.52
N VAL A 477 25.00 6.06 -48.06
CA VAL A 477 23.88 5.68 -48.93
C VAL A 477 22.57 6.23 -48.38
N SER A 478 21.69 6.69 -49.28
CA SER A 478 20.34 7.10 -48.91
C SER A 478 19.31 6.16 -49.53
N VAL A 479 18.30 5.80 -48.76
CA VAL A 479 17.17 4.97 -49.20
C VAL A 479 15.88 5.71 -48.95
N THR A 480 15.14 5.96 -50.03
CA THR A 480 13.83 6.61 -50.00
C THR A 480 12.72 5.57 -49.99
N ARG A 481 11.94 5.55 -48.93
CA ARG A 481 10.66 4.85 -48.82
C ARG A 481 9.56 5.68 -49.46
N VAL A 482 8.91 5.15 -50.50
CA VAL A 482 7.80 5.82 -51.19
C VAL A 482 6.49 5.16 -50.76
N PHE A 483 5.55 5.98 -50.30
CA PHE A 483 4.21 5.55 -49.90
C PHE A 483 3.24 5.88 -51.02
N ALA A 484 2.56 4.87 -51.55
CA ALA A 484 1.52 5.03 -52.55
C ALA A 484 0.19 4.40 -52.07
N LYS A 485 -0.91 4.80 -52.73
CA LYS A 485 -2.19 4.11 -52.68
C LYS A 485 -2.57 3.77 -54.13
N GLY A 486 -2.38 2.51 -54.52
CA GLY A 486 -2.41 2.15 -55.94
C GLY A 486 -1.30 2.88 -56.70
N SER A 487 -1.63 3.50 -57.84
CA SER A 487 -0.67 4.21 -58.69
C SER A 487 -0.29 5.61 -58.20
N LYS A 488 -0.93 6.13 -57.14
CA LYS A 488 -0.74 7.52 -56.69
C LYS A 488 0.27 7.59 -55.54
N PRO A 489 1.45 8.20 -55.72
CA PRO A 489 2.36 8.49 -54.61
C PRO A 489 1.74 9.54 -53.68
N VAL A 490 1.87 9.33 -52.37
CA VAL A 490 1.27 10.18 -51.33
C VAL A 490 2.34 10.89 -50.51
N ARG A 491 3.41 10.20 -50.12
CA ARG A 491 4.52 10.78 -49.36
C ARG A 491 5.78 9.95 -49.50
N THR A 492 6.91 10.51 -49.08
CA THR A 492 8.19 9.81 -49.01
C THR A 492 8.83 9.96 -47.63
N SER A 493 9.78 9.09 -47.32
CA SER A 493 10.63 9.16 -46.13
C SER A 493 12.00 8.61 -46.49
N THR A 494 13.04 9.42 -46.28
CA THR A 494 14.41 9.07 -46.68
C THR A 494 15.27 8.81 -45.46
N PHE A 495 16.01 7.71 -45.50
CA PHE A 495 17.01 7.34 -44.48
C PHE A 495 18.39 7.46 -45.11
N THR A 496 19.35 8.05 -44.40
CA THR A 496 20.75 8.09 -44.81
C THR A 496 21.57 7.30 -43.81
N THR A 497 22.38 6.37 -44.32
CA THR A 497 23.29 5.56 -43.51
C THR A 497 24.72 5.92 -43.90
N HIS A 498 25.55 6.15 -42.88
CA HIS A 498 26.98 6.32 -43.00
C HIS A 498 27.66 5.01 -42.58
N TYR A 499 28.37 4.37 -43.51
CA TYR A 499 29.19 3.20 -43.23
C TYR A 499 30.66 3.60 -43.16
N LEU A 500 31.30 3.26 -42.05
CA LEU A 500 32.74 3.29 -41.89
C LEU A 500 33.38 2.16 -42.72
N PRO A 501 34.62 2.34 -43.20
CA PRO A 501 35.38 1.24 -43.77
C PRO A 501 35.69 0.20 -42.69
N GLU A 502 35.67 -1.07 -43.07
CA GLU A 502 36.20 -2.16 -42.24
C GLU A 502 37.66 -2.35 -42.62
N ASP A 503 38.59 -2.05 -41.70
CA ASP A 503 40.01 -2.22 -41.94
C ASP A 503 40.39 -3.71 -42.07
N SER A 504 41.39 -4.01 -42.89
CA SER A 504 41.98 -5.33 -42.95
C SER A 504 42.82 -5.56 -41.69
N VAL A 505 42.42 -6.51 -40.84
CA VAL A 505 43.16 -6.86 -39.62
C VAL A 505 43.85 -8.21 -39.78
N THR A 506 45.18 -8.20 -39.70
CA THR A 506 46.01 -9.40 -39.66
C THR A 506 46.50 -9.64 -38.23
N CYS A 507 46.07 -10.75 -37.63
CA CYS A 507 46.53 -11.16 -36.31
C CYS A 507 47.89 -11.84 -36.39
N THR A 508 48.86 -11.38 -35.58
CA THR A 508 50.24 -11.90 -35.59
C THR A 508 50.67 -12.58 -34.30
N HIS A 509 49.75 -12.72 -33.33
CA HIS A 509 50.02 -13.47 -32.11
C HIS A 509 50.27 -14.95 -32.44
N ALA A 510 51.37 -15.52 -31.93
CA ALA A 510 51.59 -16.95 -31.98
C ALA A 510 50.65 -17.62 -30.96
N GLY A 511 49.79 -18.52 -31.44
CA GLY A 511 48.78 -19.21 -30.63
C GLY A 511 49.36 -20.16 -29.59
#